data_AF-A0A7C3H3D5-F1
#
_entry.id   AF-A0A7C3H3D5-F1
#
_cell.length_a   1.000
_cell.length_b   1.000
_cell.length_c   1.000
_cell.angle_alpha   90.00
_cell.angle_beta   90.00
_cell.angle_gamma   90.00
#
_symmetry.space_group_name_H-M   'P 1'
#
loop_
_entity.id
_entity.type
_entity.pdbx_description
1 polymer ?
#
loop_
_entity_poly.entity_id
_entity_poly.type
_entity_poly.pdbx_seq_one_letter_code
_entity_poly.pdbx_strand_id
1 'polypeptide(L)'
;MSKRVKYAILAIVFIQLGLVAALLALPPLARALPGEYRVRIAKVPLGETLLDIGVTPLPTALPIPAGAAAQPQVTIPAVAAIAATPTEEPTAVPTQPPADNTGEEVTAAPTAVPTATPLPTVAPTAVPLPGKVRLEGMKIIPQGFNNCGPANLTINLNFYGDPTTQVEAAAFLKPNREDRNVSPWQMVDYVNEETSMRAFFGAGGDMELLKRLIAAGYPVVVEKGYELPTQGWLGHYLTIFGYDDETGETVSMDTNLGPWDGSGRYDKYEELAYYWGQFNYNFFLVYPPEKEEEVYAILGPEMTDTQTMWQNAAAKAQAEIEADPENAFAWFNLGTSLTRLGEMTGEAEFYQNGAAAFDQAFVLGLPPRILWYQYRPYIAYMKVGRYQDMIDLADALLESQGGRNVEETYLYKGHALVLQGDGPGAVIAYQQALRLNENFYPAQIALNSITGGN
;
A
#
# COMPACT_ATOMS: atom_id res chain seq x y z
N MET A 1 -15.74 0.65 72.05
CA MET A 1 -15.00 -0.06 70.97
C MET A 1 -13.56 -0.28 71.41
N SER A 2 -13.08 -1.53 71.43
CA SER A 2 -11.71 -1.84 71.90
C SER A 2 -10.65 -1.32 70.91
N LYS A 3 -9.42 -1.07 71.38
CA LYS A 3 -8.29 -0.66 70.52
C LYS A 3 -8.06 -1.65 69.36
N ARG A 4 -8.27 -2.95 69.60
CA ARG A 4 -8.18 -4.01 68.57
C ARG A 4 -9.21 -3.82 67.45
N VAL A 5 -10.45 -3.48 67.79
CA VAL A 5 -11.49 -3.22 66.78
C VAL A 5 -11.19 -1.95 65.99
N LYS A 6 -10.65 -0.89 66.62
CA LYS A 6 -10.18 0.32 65.92
C LYS A 6 -9.08 0.01 64.89
N TYR A 7 -8.06 -0.77 65.28
CA TYR A 7 -6.99 -1.15 64.37
C TYR A 7 -7.46 -2.09 63.25
N ALA A 8 -8.39 -3.00 63.53
CA ALA A 8 -8.97 -3.86 62.50
C ALA A 8 -9.77 -3.04 61.46
N ILE A 9 -10.58 -2.09 61.91
CA ILE A 9 -11.31 -1.18 61.00
C ILE A 9 -10.31 -0.34 60.19
N LEU A 10 -9.29 0.22 60.82
CA LEU A 10 -8.26 1.01 60.13
C LEU A 10 -7.53 0.18 59.06
N ALA A 11 -7.19 -1.07 59.37
CA ALA A 11 -6.54 -1.99 58.42
C ALA A 11 -7.46 -2.31 57.23
N ILE A 12 -8.75 -2.57 57.48
CA ILE A 12 -9.73 -2.79 56.41
C ILE A 12 -9.86 -1.55 55.52
N VAL A 13 -9.93 -0.36 56.12
CA VAL A 13 -9.98 0.91 55.37
C VAL A 13 -8.72 1.10 54.52
N PHE A 14 -7.52 0.82 55.04
CA PHE A 14 -6.28 0.90 54.24
C PHE A 14 -6.25 -0.12 53.09
N ILE A 15 -6.72 -1.35 53.33
CA ILE A 15 -6.84 -2.37 52.27
C ILE A 15 -7.83 -1.90 51.20
N GLN A 16 -8.98 -1.37 51.59
CA GLN A 16 -9.98 -0.83 50.67
C GLN A 16 -9.45 0.35 49.86
N LEU A 17 -8.76 1.29 50.50
CA LEU A 17 -8.12 2.42 49.81
C LEU A 17 -7.03 1.95 48.83
N GLY A 18 -6.24 0.95 49.21
CA GLY A 18 -5.25 0.34 48.32
C GLY A 18 -5.89 -0.35 47.12
N LEU A 19 -6.99 -1.08 47.32
CA LEU A 19 -7.77 -1.71 46.25
C LEU A 19 -8.40 -0.68 45.32
N VAL A 20 -8.97 0.40 45.85
CA VAL A 20 -9.53 1.50 45.05
C VAL A 20 -8.43 2.19 44.25
N ALA A 21 -7.29 2.49 44.86
CA ALA A 21 -6.14 3.08 44.16
C ALA A 21 -5.64 2.16 43.04
N ALA A 22 -5.53 0.85 43.29
CA ALA A 22 -5.15 -0.13 42.29
C ALA A 22 -6.18 -0.20 41.14
N LEU A 23 -7.47 -0.23 41.45
CA LEU A 23 -8.55 -0.25 40.46
C LEU A 23 -8.60 1.04 39.62
N LEU A 24 -8.29 2.20 40.21
CA LEU A 24 -8.20 3.46 39.48
C LEU A 24 -6.94 3.56 38.61
N ALA A 25 -5.84 2.94 39.03
CA ALA A 25 -4.59 2.91 38.26
C ALA A 25 -4.60 1.85 37.15
N LEU A 26 -5.45 0.82 37.25
CA LEU A 26 -5.45 -0.31 36.31
C LEU A 26 -5.84 0.07 34.87
N PRO A 27 -6.91 0.86 34.61
CA PRO A 27 -7.26 1.27 33.26
C PRO A 27 -6.16 2.07 32.51
N PRO A 28 -5.52 3.11 33.08
CA PRO A 28 -4.45 3.82 32.38
C PRO A 28 -3.20 2.95 32.19
N LEU A 29 -2.86 2.08 33.16
CA LEU A 29 -1.76 1.12 33.01
C LEU A 29 -2.05 0.10 31.90
N ALA A 30 -3.25 -0.47 31.90
CA ALA A 30 -3.69 -1.37 30.86
C ALA A 30 -3.65 -0.68 29.50
N ARG A 31 -4.15 0.56 29.36
CA ARG A 31 -4.05 1.35 28.11
C ARG A 31 -2.61 1.60 27.65
N ALA A 32 -1.68 1.80 28.59
CA ALA A 32 -0.27 2.03 28.29
C ALA A 32 0.50 0.75 27.88
N LEU A 33 -0.06 -0.44 28.07
CA LEU A 33 0.58 -1.68 27.65
C LEU A 33 0.73 -1.74 26.12
N PRO A 34 1.95 -1.95 25.60
CA PRO A 34 2.15 -2.18 24.17
C PRO A 34 1.37 -3.42 23.71
N GLY A 35 0.85 -3.38 22.48
CA GLY A 35 0.03 -4.42 21.87
C GLY A 35 0.68 -5.80 21.90
N GLU A 36 2.00 -5.89 21.75
CA GLU A 36 2.72 -7.17 21.84
C GLU A 36 2.52 -7.82 23.21
N TYR A 37 2.65 -7.03 24.28
CA TYR A 37 2.41 -7.52 25.64
C TYR A 37 0.94 -7.86 25.87
N ARG A 38 0.01 -7.10 25.29
CA ARG A 38 -1.42 -7.43 25.35
C ARG A 38 -1.71 -8.80 24.74
N VAL A 39 -1.17 -9.07 23.54
CA VAL A 39 -1.34 -10.38 22.89
C VAL A 39 -0.73 -11.50 23.72
N ARG A 40 0.39 -11.27 24.39
CA ARG A 40 0.98 -12.26 25.31
C ARG A 40 0.14 -12.46 26.56
N ILE A 41 -0.37 -11.40 27.17
CA ILE A 41 -1.21 -11.45 28.38
C ILE A 41 -2.54 -12.14 28.08
N ALA A 42 -3.17 -11.86 26.93
CA ALA A 42 -4.42 -12.49 26.51
C ALA A 42 -4.36 -14.02 26.46
N LYS A 43 -3.16 -14.60 26.23
CA LYS A 43 -2.93 -16.05 26.20
C LYS A 43 -2.83 -16.70 27.59
N VAL A 44 -2.83 -15.93 28.67
CA VAL A 44 -2.71 -16.40 30.05
C VAL A 44 -4.11 -16.47 30.70
N PRO A 45 -4.41 -17.44 31.60
CA PRO A 45 -5.71 -17.49 32.28
C PRO A 45 -6.07 -16.16 32.95
N LEU A 46 -7.31 -15.68 32.75
CA LEU A 46 -7.83 -14.37 33.18
C LEU A 46 -7.17 -13.14 32.50
N GLY A 47 -6.28 -13.35 31.52
CA GLY A 47 -5.59 -12.28 30.80
C GLY A 47 -6.53 -11.41 29.96
N GLU A 48 -7.50 -12.00 29.26
CA GLU A 48 -8.52 -11.24 28.51
C GLU A 48 -9.36 -10.35 29.44
N THR A 49 -9.81 -10.90 30.57
CA THR A 49 -10.59 -10.15 31.58
C THR A 49 -9.80 -8.96 32.16
N LEU A 50 -8.48 -9.10 32.30
CA LEU A 50 -7.61 -8.00 32.73
C LEU A 50 -7.42 -6.95 31.64
N LEU A 51 -7.41 -7.36 30.37
CA LEU A 51 -7.23 -6.48 29.23
C LEU A 51 -8.52 -5.73 28.85
N ASP A 52 -9.70 -6.30 29.10
CA ASP A 52 -10.99 -5.62 28.89
C ASP A 52 -11.14 -4.35 29.76
N ILE A 53 -10.35 -4.23 30.83
CA ILE A 53 -10.36 -3.07 31.71
C ILE A 53 -9.67 -1.90 31.02
N GLY A 54 -10.47 -0.96 30.53
CA GLY A 54 -9.97 0.30 29.94
C GLY A 54 -9.57 0.20 28.48
N VAL A 55 -9.89 -0.88 27.76
CA VAL A 55 -9.78 -0.87 26.30
C VAL A 55 -10.86 0.02 25.72
N THR A 56 -10.45 1.05 24.97
CA THR A 56 -11.36 1.70 24.03
C THR A 56 -11.55 0.69 22.90
N PRO A 57 -12.78 0.17 22.68
CA PRO A 57 -13.02 -0.68 21.52
C PRO A 57 -12.61 0.09 20.26
N LEU A 58 -12.17 -0.62 19.23
CA LEU A 58 -11.98 0.02 17.94
C LEU A 58 -13.29 0.71 17.55
N PRO A 59 -13.23 1.94 17.01
CA PRO A 59 -14.43 2.61 16.53
C PRO A 59 -15.13 1.67 15.54
N THR A 60 -16.45 1.52 15.65
CA THR A 60 -17.21 0.60 14.79
C THR A 60 -17.20 1.05 13.32
N ALA A 61 -16.95 2.34 13.08
CA ALA A 61 -16.79 2.94 11.76
C ALA A 61 -15.84 4.15 11.86
N LEU A 62 -15.19 4.48 10.74
CA LEU A 62 -14.49 5.77 10.60
C LEU A 62 -15.50 6.91 10.46
N PRO A 63 -15.14 8.15 10.85
CA PRO A 63 -16.03 9.29 10.69
C PRO A 63 -16.35 9.49 9.20
N ILE A 64 -17.62 9.77 8.90
CA ILE A 64 -18.06 10.10 7.55
C ILE A 64 -17.59 11.54 7.25
N PRO A 65 -16.78 11.76 6.21
CA PRO A 65 -16.28 13.09 5.87
C PRO A 65 -17.42 14.10 5.59
N ALA A 66 -17.23 15.35 5.99
CA ALA A 66 -18.24 16.39 5.88
C ALA A 66 -18.59 16.68 4.41
N GLY A 67 -19.89 16.65 4.07
CA GLY A 67 -20.35 16.91 2.70
C GLY A 67 -20.28 15.71 1.76
N ALA A 68 -20.02 14.50 2.28
CA ALA A 68 -20.10 13.26 1.51
C ALA A 68 -21.49 13.11 0.88
N ALA A 69 -21.53 13.07 -0.46
CA ALA A 69 -22.73 12.74 -1.22
C ALA A 69 -22.78 11.23 -1.45
N ALA A 70 -23.96 10.63 -1.27
CA ALA A 70 -24.16 9.23 -1.63
C ALA A 70 -24.19 9.07 -3.16
N GLN A 71 -23.45 8.08 -3.68
CA GLN A 71 -23.35 7.71 -5.09
C GLN A 71 -22.98 8.92 -5.98
N PRO A 72 -21.80 9.55 -5.77
CA PRO A 72 -21.36 10.69 -6.56
C PRO A 72 -21.09 10.27 -8.01
N GLN A 73 -21.31 11.19 -8.96
CA GLN A 73 -20.78 11.01 -10.31
C GLN A 73 -19.28 11.28 -10.28
N VAL A 74 -18.50 10.20 -10.19
CA VAL A 74 -17.05 10.22 -10.32
C VAL A 74 -16.70 9.89 -11.77
N THR A 75 -15.80 10.65 -12.35
CA THR A 75 -15.26 10.40 -13.68
C THR A 75 -13.75 10.19 -13.59
N ILE A 76 -13.19 9.49 -14.57
CA ILE A 76 -11.74 9.39 -14.75
C ILE A 76 -11.37 10.44 -15.81
N PRO A 77 -10.74 11.56 -15.42
CA PRO A 77 -10.34 12.58 -16.38
C PRO A 77 -9.41 12.01 -17.45
N ALA A 78 -9.56 12.50 -18.68
CA ALA A 78 -8.63 12.17 -19.74
C ALA A 78 -7.28 12.81 -19.42
N VAL A 79 -6.24 12.00 -19.29
CA VAL A 79 -4.88 12.51 -19.17
C VAL A 79 -4.43 12.98 -20.55
N ALA A 80 -3.97 14.22 -20.65
CA ALA A 80 -3.32 14.70 -21.86
C ALA A 80 -2.05 13.88 -22.11
N ALA A 81 -1.96 13.22 -23.27
CA ALA A 81 -0.71 12.60 -23.70
C ALA A 81 0.36 13.69 -23.70
N ILE A 82 1.48 13.44 -23.03
CA ILE A 82 2.64 14.33 -23.07
C ILE A 82 3.06 14.38 -24.54
N ALA A 83 2.71 15.47 -25.24
CA ALA A 83 3.11 15.63 -26.62
C ALA A 83 4.63 15.62 -26.63
N ALA A 84 5.23 14.59 -27.23
CA ALA A 84 6.65 14.59 -27.52
C ALA A 84 6.97 15.94 -28.17
N THR A 85 7.82 16.73 -27.52
CA THR A 85 8.31 17.97 -28.12
C THR A 85 8.83 17.59 -29.51
N PRO A 86 8.38 18.24 -30.60
CA PRO A 86 8.87 17.89 -31.92
C PRO A 86 10.39 18.01 -31.87
N THR A 87 11.09 16.90 -32.04
CA THR A 87 12.53 16.93 -32.32
C THR A 87 12.69 17.83 -33.53
N GLU A 88 13.34 18.99 -33.35
CA GLU A 88 13.65 19.88 -34.46
C GLU A 88 14.36 19.06 -35.53
N GLU A 89 13.72 18.98 -36.69
CA GLU A 89 14.25 18.31 -37.88
C GLU A 89 15.61 18.97 -38.21
N PRO A 90 16.68 18.19 -38.43
CA PRO A 90 18.00 18.76 -38.66
C PRO A 90 17.95 19.65 -39.90
N THR A 91 18.26 20.93 -39.69
CA THR A 91 18.37 21.94 -40.75
C THR A 91 19.36 21.42 -41.82
N ALA A 92 18.85 21.16 -43.03
CA ALA A 92 19.68 20.75 -44.16
C ALA A 92 20.71 21.84 -44.49
N VAL A 93 21.98 21.45 -44.53
CA VAL A 93 23.10 22.27 -44.98
C VAL A 93 22.94 22.55 -46.49
N PRO A 94 23.14 23.79 -46.99
CA PRO A 94 23.01 24.07 -48.41
C PRO A 94 24.23 23.55 -49.19
N THR A 95 23.98 22.59 -50.09
CA THR A 95 24.96 22.07 -51.04
C THR A 95 25.07 22.99 -52.26
N GLN A 96 26.31 23.32 -52.63
CA GLN A 96 26.69 24.15 -53.78
C GLN A 96 26.33 23.47 -55.13
N PRO A 97 25.96 24.21 -56.19
CA PRO A 97 25.43 23.61 -57.42
C PRO A 97 26.55 23.21 -58.40
N PRO A 98 26.41 22.11 -59.16
CA PRO A 98 27.20 21.87 -60.36
C PRO A 98 26.56 22.52 -61.59
N ALA A 99 27.44 22.89 -62.52
CA ALA A 99 27.18 23.64 -63.74
C ALA A 99 26.36 22.88 -64.79
N ASP A 100 25.59 23.67 -65.54
CA ASP A 100 24.90 23.35 -66.79
C ASP A 100 25.72 22.50 -67.74
N ASN A 101 25.06 21.52 -68.36
CA ASN A 101 25.25 21.20 -69.77
C ASN A 101 23.95 20.61 -70.34
N THR A 102 23.46 21.30 -71.35
CA THR A 102 22.24 21.10 -72.13
C THR A 102 22.27 19.84 -73.02
N GLY A 103 21.15 19.14 -73.08
CA GLY A 103 20.85 18.12 -74.09
C GLY A 103 19.42 17.60 -73.92
N GLU A 104 18.47 18.19 -74.65
CA GLU A 104 17.10 17.70 -74.78
C GLU A 104 17.07 16.37 -75.54
N GLU A 105 16.47 15.33 -74.95
CA GLU A 105 15.78 14.29 -75.73
C GLU A 105 14.62 13.70 -74.90
N VAL A 106 13.41 13.82 -75.45
CA VAL A 106 12.13 13.45 -74.83
C VAL A 106 11.99 11.94 -74.81
N THR A 107 11.89 11.32 -73.63
CA THR A 107 11.51 9.90 -73.53
C THR A 107 10.59 9.62 -72.34
N ALA A 108 9.53 8.86 -72.63
CA ALA A 108 8.40 8.37 -71.84
C ALA A 108 8.49 8.34 -70.29
N ALA A 109 7.37 8.72 -69.67
CA ALA A 109 7.10 8.61 -68.23
C ALA A 109 7.31 7.17 -67.69
N PRO A 110 8.01 6.98 -66.55
CA PRO A 110 8.08 5.68 -65.90
C PRO A 110 6.77 5.40 -65.16
N THR A 111 6.19 4.24 -65.45
CA THR A 111 5.11 3.62 -64.69
C THR A 111 5.54 3.43 -63.23
N ALA A 112 4.71 3.91 -62.29
CA ALA A 112 4.92 3.71 -60.87
C ALA A 112 4.97 2.20 -60.56
N VAL A 113 6.10 1.74 -60.03
CA VAL A 113 6.23 0.40 -59.46
C VAL A 113 5.49 0.41 -58.12
N PRO A 114 4.56 -0.53 -57.86
CA PRO A 114 3.93 -0.61 -56.54
C PRO A 114 5.01 -0.93 -55.49
N THR A 115 5.22 -0.01 -54.56
CA THR A 115 5.96 -0.25 -53.32
C THR A 115 5.35 -1.46 -52.63
N ALA A 116 6.14 -2.51 -52.39
CA ALA A 116 5.69 -3.66 -51.64
C ALA A 116 5.27 -3.21 -50.24
N THR A 117 3.98 -3.33 -49.93
CA THR A 117 3.46 -3.19 -48.58
C THR A 117 4.23 -4.14 -47.66
N PRO A 118 4.83 -3.67 -46.54
CA PRO A 118 5.43 -4.58 -45.59
C PRO A 118 4.36 -5.58 -45.14
N LEU A 119 4.66 -6.88 -45.28
CA LEU A 119 3.82 -7.93 -44.73
C LEU A 119 3.62 -7.65 -43.23
N PRO A 120 2.41 -7.84 -42.67
CA PRO A 120 2.23 -7.73 -41.23
C PRO A 120 3.22 -8.68 -40.54
N THR A 121 4.10 -8.12 -39.72
CA THR A 121 4.91 -8.89 -38.78
C THR A 121 3.93 -9.70 -37.95
N VAL A 122 3.91 -11.01 -38.17
CA VAL A 122 3.11 -11.94 -37.36
C VAL A 122 3.64 -11.77 -35.93
N ALA A 123 2.81 -11.20 -35.05
CA ALA A 123 3.15 -11.12 -33.65
C ALA A 123 3.49 -12.55 -33.16
N PRO A 124 4.59 -12.76 -32.44
CA PRO A 124 4.91 -14.08 -31.92
C PRO A 124 3.71 -14.58 -31.10
N THR A 125 3.17 -15.74 -31.49
CA THR A 125 2.11 -16.40 -30.74
C THR A 125 2.60 -16.58 -29.31
N ALA A 126 1.89 -15.98 -28.34
CA ALA A 126 2.21 -16.14 -26.93
C ALA A 126 2.32 -17.63 -26.60
N VAL A 127 3.46 -18.05 -26.05
CA VAL A 127 3.63 -19.41 -25.56
C VAL A 127 2.59 -19.61 -24.45
N PRO A 128 1.72 -20.64 -24.54
CA PRO A 128 0.71 -20.86 -23.50
C PRO A 128 1.42 -21.12 -22.16
N LEU A 129 0.92 -20.49 -21.10
CA LEU A 129 1.45 -20.70 -19.76
C LEU A 129 1.29 -22.17 -19.34
N PRO A 130 2.25 -22.73 -18.57
CA PRO A 130 2.05 -24.05 -17.96
C PRO A 130 0.79 -24.02 -17.08
N GLY A 131 -0.02 -25.08 -17.11
CA GLY A 131 -1.25 -25.14 -16.30
C GLY A 131 -0.99 -25.24 -14.78
N LYS A 132 0.24 -25.54 -14.37
CA LYS A 132 0.65 -25.60 -12.97
C LYS A 132 2.12 -25.23 -12.84
N VAL A 133 2.44 -24.34 -11.90
CA VAL A 133 3.81 -23.95 -11.57
C VAL A 133 3.97 -23.89 -10.07
N ARG A 134 5.14 -24.29 -9.57
CA ARG A 134 5.55 -24.07 -8.19
C ARG A 134 7.05 -23.83 -8.15
N LEU A 135 7.47 -22.70 -7.60
CA LEU A 135 8.87 -22.37 -7.43
C LEU A 135 9.50 -23.24 -6.33
N GLU A 136 10.69 -23.75 -6.58
CA GLU A 136 11.46 -24.54 -5.62
C GLU A 136 12.41 -23.67 -4.80
N GLY A 137 12.88 -24.16 -3.65
CA GLY A 137 13.93 -23.49 -2.86
C GLY A 137 13.46 -22.37 -1.93
N MET A 138 12.20 -21.96 -1.99
CA MET A 138 11.62 -20.99 -1.06
C MET A 138 11.46 -21.56 0.35
N LYS A 139 11.73 -20.74 1.37
CA LYS A 139 11.64 -21.10 2.79
C LYS A 139 10.69 -20.16 3.50
N ILE A 140 9.73 -20.74 4.25
CA ILE A 140 8.81 -19.96 5.07
C ILE A 140 9.54 -19.33 6.25
N ILE A 141 9.24 -18.06 6.52
CA ILE A 141 9.71 -17.31 7.69
C ILE A 141 8.47 -16.89 8.49
N PRO A 142 8.21 -17.48 9.68
CA PRO A 142 7.15 -17.00 10.56
C PRO A 142 7.39 -15.55 10.95
N GLN A 143 6.38 -14.70 10.82
CA GLN A 143 6.55 -13.28 11.13
C GLN A 143 6.68 -13.02 12.62
N GLY A 144 7.48 -12.01 12.96
CA GLY A 144 7.41 -11.32 14.24
C GLY A 144 6.10 -10.53 14.41
N PHE A 145 5.95 -9.88 15.55
CA PHE A 145 4.79 -9.04 15.84
C PHE A 145 4.64 -7.93 14.79
N ASN A 146 3.50 -7.90 14.09
CA ASN A 146 3.19 -6.98 12.98
C ASN A 146 4.22 -6.93 11.85
N ASN A 147 4.90 -8.05 11.58
CA ASN A 147 6.07 -8.07 10.68
C ASN A 147 5.79 -8.70 9.31
N CYS A 148 4.53 -8.74 8.85
CA CYS A 148 4.17 -9.39 7.57
C CYS A 148 4.92 -8.81 6.37
N GLY A 149 5.07 -7.48 6.29
CA GLY A 149 5.85 -6.80 5.24
C GLY A 149 7.33 -7.23 5.25
N PRO A 150 8.09 -6.95 6.33
CA PRO A 150 9.49 -7.37 6.42
C PRO A 150 9.70 -8.88 6.27
N ALA A 151 8.83 -9.72 6.84
CA ALA A 151 8.95 -11.17 6.69
C ALA A 151 8.81 -11.63 5.23
N ASN A 152 7.80 -11.15 4.49
CA ASN A 152 7.63 -11.50 3.08
C ASN A 152 8.73 -10.91 2.20
N LEU A 153 9.15 -9.67 2.46
CA LEU A 153 10.30 -9.07 1.78
C LEU A 153 11.54 -9.96 1.93
N THR A 154 11.83 -10.41 3.16
CA THR A 154 12.99 -11.28 3.40
C THR A 154 12.86 -12.67 2.80
N ILE A 155 11.65 -13.24 2.69
CA ILE A 155 11.44 -14.49 1.94
C ILE A 155 11.88 -14.32 0.47
N ASN A 156 11.56 -13.17 -0.14
CA ASN A 156 11.92 -12.88 -1.53
C ASN A 156 13.42 -12.57 -1.69
N LEU A 157 14.03 -11.81 -0.78
CA LEU A 157 15.48 -11.56 -0.77
C LEU A 157 16.26 -12.88 -0.61
N ASN A 158 15.88 -13.73 0.35
CA ASN A 158 16.52 -15.03 0.59
C ASN A 158 16.38 -15.99 -0.59
N PHE A 159 15.30 -15.90 -1.38
CA PHE A 159 15.13 -16.71 -2.59
C PHE A 159 16.25 -16.44 -3.62
N TYR A 160 16.77 -15.21 -3.67
CA TYR A 160 17.91 -14.84 -4.51
C TYR A 160 19.27 -14.90 -3.79
N GLY A 161 19.31 -15.46 -2.58
CA GLY A 161 20.55 -15.65 -1.81
C GLY A 161 21.01 -14.45 -0.99
N ASP A 162 20.23 -13.36 -0.94
CA ASP A 162 20.49 -12.25 -0.03
C ASP A 162 20.15 -12.69 1.42
N PRO A 163 21.08 -12.56 2.39
CA PRO A 163 20.92 -13.12 3.74
C PRO A 163 20.09 -12.25 4.69
N THR A 164 19.49 -11.16 4.21
CA THR A 164 18.73 -10.20 5.03
C THR A 164 17.66 -10.93 5.85
N THR A 165 17.65 -10.63 7.15
CA THR A 165 16.67 -11.15 8.11
C THR A 165 15.49 -10.19 8.29
N GLN A 166 14.32 -10.72 8.65
CA GLN A 166 13.16 -9.88 8.97
C GLN A 166 13.40 -8.88 10.10
N VAL A 167 14.40 -9.12 10.95
CA VAL A 167 14.78 -8.23 12.05
C VAL A 167 15.58 -7.04 11.52
N GLU A 168 16.53 -7.29 10.62
CA GLU A 168 17.30 -6.23 9.96
C GLU A 168 16.39 -5.36 9.09
N ALA A 169 15.56 -5.97 8.24
CA ALA A 169 14.60 -5.23 7.41
C ALA A 169 13.61 -4.41 8.27
N ALA A 170 13.08 -4.98 9.36
CA ALA A 170 12.16 -4.26 10.25
C ALA A 170 12.82 -3.11 11.01
N ALA A 171 14.10 -3.21 11.36
CA ALA A 171 14.83 -2.14 12.04
C ALA A 171 14.93 -0.87 11.18
N PHE A 172 14.98 -1.02 9.85
CA PHE A 172 14.92 0.10 8.93
C PHE A 172 13.48 0.55 8.65
N LEU A 173 12.65 -0.39 8.18
CA LEU A 173 11.32 -0.08 7.64
C LEU A 173 10.35 0.41 8.72
N LYS A 174 10.41 -0.20 9.90
CA LYS A 174 9.44 0.00 10.97
C LYS A 174 10.02 -0.24 12.37
N PRO A 175 11.02 0.57 12.81
CA PRO A 175 11.76 0.37 14.06
C PRO A 175 10.86 0.31 15.31
N ASN A 176 9.70 0.98 15.30
CA ASN A 176 8.65 0.71 16.28
C ASN A 176 7.96 -0.63 16.00
N ARG A 177 8.20 -1.62 16.86
CA ARG A 177 7.60 -2.96 16.76
C ARG A 177 6.06 -2.97 16.84
N GLU A 178 5.45 -1.91 17.37
CA GLU A 178 3.99 -1.79 17.49
C GLU A 178 3.31 -1.28 16.22
N ASP A 179 4.06 -0.67 15.30
CA ASP A 179 3.55 -0.27 14.01
C ASP A 179 3.07 -1.51 13.23
N ARG A 180 1.93 -1.35 12.55
CA ARG A 180 1.09 -2.41 11.98
C ARG A 180 1.37 -2.68 10.51
N ASN A 181 2.02 -1.75 9.81
CA ASN A 181 2.19 -1.82 8.37
C ASN A 181 3.59 -1.41 7.94
N VAL A 182 3.95 -1.75 6.71
CA VAL A 182 5.01 -1.05 5.98
C VAL A 182 4.41 -0.67 4.64
N SER A 183 4.50 0.59 4.25
CA SER A 183 4.03 1.02 2.94
C SER A 183 4.85 0.34 1.83
N PRO A 184 4.23 -0.09 0.71
CA PRO A 184 4.97 -0.73 -0.38
C PRO A 184 6.16 0.08 -0.92
N TRP A 185 6.03 1.41 -0.98
CA TRP A 185 7.11 2.29 -1.43
C TRP A 185 8.34 2.23 -0.49
N GLN A 186 8.15 2.10 0.83
CA GLN A 186 9.27 1.97 1.77
C GLN A 186 10.04 0.66 1.52
N MET A 187 9.33 -0.42 1.16
CA MET A 187 9.98 -1.69 0.79
C MET A 187 10.74 -1.58 -0.53
N VAL A 188 10.22 -0.82 -1.50
CA VAL A 188 10.94 -0.55 -2.77
C VAL A 188 12.21 0.26 -2.49
N ASP A 189 12.12 1.34 -1.72
CA ASP A 189 13.27 2.17 -1.34
C ASP A 189 14.30 1.32 -0.60
N TYR A 190 13.90 0.54 0.41
CA TYR A 190 14.80 -0.35 1.13
C TYR A 190 15.53 -1.33 0.21
N VAL A 191 14.82 -2.00 -0.70
CA VAL A 191 15.48 -2.95 -1.61
C VAL A 191 16.48 -2.23 -2.51
N ASN A 192 16.08 -1.09 -3.09
CA ASN A 192 16.91 -0.40 -4.05
C ASN A 192 18.11 0.32 -3.42
N GLU A 193 18.01 0.74 -2.16
CA GLU A 193 19.02 1.53 -1.45
C GLU A 193 19.89 0.70 -0.50
N GLU A 194 19.33 -0.33 0.15
CA GLU A 194 20.00 -1.11 1.22
C GLU A 194 20.45 -2.51 0.77
N THR A 195 20.12 -2.93 -0.46
CA THR A 195 20.52 -4.25 -1.00
C THR A 195 21.12 -4.13 -2.40
N SER A 196 21.68 -5.23 -2.92
CA SER A 196 22.14 -5.29 -4.32
C SER A 196 21.02 -5.62 -5.32
N MET A 197 19.78 -5.74 -4.85
CA MET A 197 18.65 -6.18 -5.65
C MET A 197 17.90 -4.99 -6.27
N ARG A 198 16.87 -5.29 -7.04
CA ARG A 198 15.90 -4.32 -7.54
C ARG A 198 14.51 -4.70 -7.08
N ALA A 199 13.67 -3.69 -6.92
CA ALA A 199 12.26 -3.87 -6.59
C ALA A 199 11.34 -3.14 -7.56
N PHE A 200 10.18 -3.72 -7.79
CA PHE A 200 9.07 -3.11 -8.53
C PHE A 200 7.80 -3.19 -7.70
N PHE A 201 7.02 -2.11 -7.69
CA PHE A 201 5.68 -2.07 -7.13
C PHE A 201 4.67 -1.80 -8.24
N GLY A 202 3.62 -2.63 -8.29
CA GLY A 202 2.52 -2.48 -9.22
C GLY A 202 1.17 -2.37 -8.52
N ALA A 203 0.22 -1.71 -9.17
CA ALA A 203 -1.18 -1.62 -8.76
C ALA A 203 -2.07 -2.06 -9.93
N GLY A 204 -3.29 -2.53 -9.64
CA GLY A 204 -4.21 -2.99 -10.66
C GLY A 204 -3.80 -4.32 -11.31
N GLY A 205 -2.97 -5.13 -10.66
CA GLY A 205 -2.57 -6.45 -11.15
C GLY A 205 -3.76 -7.40 -11.36
N ASP A 206 -3.53 -8.49 -12.08
CA ASP A 206 -4.51 -9.55 -12.29
C ASP A 206 -3.88 -10.94 -12.18
N MET A 207 -4.73 -11.96 -12.17
CA MET A 207 -4.30 -13.35 -12.01
C MET A 207 -3.41 -13.82 -13.18
N GLU A 208 -3.62 -13.30 -14.39
CA GLU A 208 -2.83 -13.69 -15.55
C GLU A 208 -1.41 -13.14 -15.43
N LEU A 209 -1.24 -11.89 -15.01
CA LEU A 209 0.06 -11.30 -14.72
C LEU A 209 0.79 -12.06 -13.60
N LEU A 210 0.09 -12.40 -12.50
CA LEU A 210 0.68 -13.22 -11.44
C LEU A 210 1.21 -14.56 -11.99
N LYS A 211 0.41 -15.26 -12.80
CA LYS A 211 0.82 -16.52 -13.43
C LYS A 211 2.01 -16.34 -14.35
N ARG A 212 2.04 -15.29 -15.19
CA ARG A 212 3.19 -14.99 -16.06
C ARG A 212 4.47 -14.79 -15.26
N LEU A 213 4.42 -14.02 -14.17
CA LEU A 213 5.57 -13.76 -13.28
C LEU A 213 6.05 -15.05 -12.60
N ILE A 214 5.13 -15.83 -12.04
CA ILE A 214 5.45 -17.10 -11.36
C ILE A 214 6.00 -18.12 -12.35
N ALA A 215 5.41 -18.24 -13.55
CA ALA A 215 5.89 -19.14 -14.60
C ALA A 215 7.30 -18.78 -15.08
N ALA A 216 7.66 -17.49 -15.02
CA ALA A 216 9.00 -17.00 -15.34
C ALA A 216 10.00 -17.11 -14.18
N GLY A 217 9.59 -17.60 -13.01
CA GLY A 217 10.50 -17.82 -11.88
C GLY A 217 10.53 -16.70 -10.84
N TYR A 218 9.59 -15.75 -10.89
CA TYR A 218 9.53 -14.62 -9.95
C TYR A 218 8.42 -14.84 -8.91
N PRO A 219 8.77 -15.05 -7.62
CA PRO A 219 7.78 -15.01 -6.56
C PRO A 219 7.21 -13.60 -6.45
N VAL A 220 5.93 -13.50 -6.09
CA VAL A 220 5.20 -12.22 -6.04
C VAL A 220 4.66 -11.98 -4.65
N VAL A 221 5.03 -10.87 -4.04
CA VAL A 221 4.39 -10.42 -2.79
C VAL A 221 3.11 -9.69 -3.15
N VAL A 222 2.00 -10.05 -2.53
CA VAL A 222 0.74 -9.28 -2.64
C VAL A 222 0.33 -8.76 -1.27
N GLU A 223 -0.28 -7.57 -1.25
CA GLU A 223 -0.98 -7.04 -0.08
C GLU A 223 -2.46 -7.37 -0.21
N LYS A 224 -3.06 -8.00 0.79
CA LYS A 224 -4.47 -8.41 0.74
C LYS A 224 -5.14 -8.28 2.10
N GLY A 225 -6.47 -8.21 2.08
CA GLY A 225 -7.25 -8.33 3.30
C GLY A 225 -7.31 -9.77 3.82
N TYR A 226 -7.73 -9.92 5.07
CA TYR A 226 -8.23 -11.18 5.62
C TYR A 226 -9.02 -10.88 6.89
N GLU A 227 -9.83 -11.85 7.33
CA GLU A 227 -10.62 -11.71 8.55
C GLU A 227 -10.23 -12.75 9.58
N LEU A 228 -10.13 -12.32 10.85
CA LEU A 228 -10.01 -13.19 12.00
C LEU A 228 -11.28 -13.11 12.84
N PRO A 229 -11.85 -14.23 13.32
CA PRO A 229 -13.14 -14.24 14.03
C PRO A 229 -13.24 -13.27 15.22
N THR A 230 -12.13 -13.06 15.94
CA THR A 230 -12.11 -12.21 17.15
C THR A 230 -11.52 -10.83 16.93
N GLN A 231 -10.83 -10.62 15.81
CA GLN A 231 -10.17 -9.35 15.52
C GLN A 231 -10.86 -8.59 14.38
N GLY A 232 -11.64 -9.24 13.52
CA GLY A 232 -12.18 -8.64 12.31
C GLY A 232 -11.12 -8.49 11.21
N TRP A 233 -11.39 -7.59 10.27
CA TRP A 233 -10.55 -7.36 9.09
C TRP A 233 -9.17 -6.79 9.42
N LEU A 234 -8.15 -7.28 8.71
CA LEU A 234 -6.76 -6.88 8.78
C LEU A 234 -6.13 -6.89 7.38
N GLY A 235 -5.14 -6.03 7.17
CA GLY A 235 -4.24 -6.11 6.02
C GLY A 235 -3.12 -7.12 6.27
N HIS A 236 -2.64 -7.75 5.21
CA HIS A 236 -1.61 -8.77 5.28
C HIS A 236 -0.81 -8.86 4.00
N TYR A 237 0.48 -9.14 4.14
CA TYR A 237 1.34 -9.51 3.03
C TYR A 237 1.54 -11.02 3.01
N LEU A 238 1.52 -11.60 1.81
CA LEU A 238 1.96 -12.98 1.59
C LEU A 238 2.74 -13.06 0.28
N THR A 239 3.56 -14.11 0.14
CA THR A 239 4.34 -14.34 -1.07
C THR A 239 3.75 -15.50 -1.87
N ILE A 240 3.23 -15.23 -3.05
CA ILE A 240 2.74 -16.25 -3.98
C ILE A 240 3.92 -16.81 -4.76
N PHE A 241 4.02 -18.13 -4.82
CA PHE A 241 5.13 -18.83 -5.47
C PHE A 241 4.68 -20.04 -6.29
N GLY A 242 3.38 -20.19 -6.49
CA GLY A 242 2.83 -21.24 -7.32
C GLY A 242 1.36 -21.01 -7.65
N TYR A 243 0.89 -21.73 -8.66
CA TYR A 243 -0.50 -21.77 -9.07
C TYR A 243 -0.82 -23.13 -9.71
N ASP A 244 -2.10 -23.49 -9.71
CA ASP A 244 -2.63 -24.71 -10.30
C ASP A 244 -3.99 -24.43 -10.95
N ASP A 245 -4.04 -24.43 -12.28
CA ASP A 245 -5.25 -24.18 -13.06
C ASP A 245 -6.22 -25.36 -13.05
N GLU A 246 -5.75 -26.57 -12.71
CA GLU A 246 -6.61 -27.73 -12.58
C GLU A 246 -7.48 -27.63 -11.31
N THR A 247 -6.92 -27.07 -10.23
CA THR A 247 -7.64 -26.87 -8.96
C THR A 247 -8.16 -25.45 -8.74
N GLY A 248 -7.71 -24.47 -9.55
CA GLY A 248 -8.08 -23.06 -9.42
C GLY A 248 -7.47 -22.41 -8.18
N GLU A 249 -6.22 -22.72 -7.85
CA GLU A 249 -5.58 -22.35 -6.58
C GLU A 249 -4.23 -21.67 -6.80
N THR A 250 -3.95 -20.67 -5.96
CA THR A 250 -2.59 -20.19 -5.74
C THR A 250 -1.94 -20.92 -4.58
N VAL A 251 -0.61 -20.94 -4.57
CA VAL A 251 0.17 -21.39 -3.41
C VAL A 251 1.03 -20.25 -2.88
N SER A 252 0.90 -19.99 -1.58
CA SER A 252 1.58 -18.87 -0.92
C SER A 252 2.37 -19.26 0.32
N MET A 253 3.39 -18.46 0.62
CA MET A 253 4.04 -18.41 1.92
C MET A 253 3.30 -17.39 2.77
N ASP A 254 2.39 -17.85 3.62
CA ASP A 254 1.69 -16.98 4.57
C ASP A 254 2.46 -16.93 5.90
N THR A 255 3.10 -15.79 6.15
CA THR A 255 3.96 -15.59 7.32
C THR A 255 3.21 -15.49 8.64
N ASN A 256 1.87 -15.36 8.62
CA ASN A 256 1.01 -15.24 9.80
C ASN A 256 0.17 -16.51 10.06
N LEU A 257 -0.42 -17.09 9.01
CA LEU A 257 -1.33 -18.23 9.10
C LEU A 257 -0.64 -19.58 8.84
N GLY A 258 0.59 -19.57 8.31
CA GLY A 258 1.31 -20.78 7.93
C GLY A 258 0.70 -21.46 6.69
N PRO A 259 1.04 -22.74 6.43
CA PRO A 259 1.76 -23.67 7.30
C PRO A 259 3.28 -23.38 7.41
N TRP A 260 3.88 -23.82 8.52
CA TRP A 260 5.30 -23.55 8.86
C TRP A 260 6.29 -24.59 8.36
N ASP A 261 5.83 -25.60 7.64
CA ASP A 261 6.63 -26.69 7.08
C ASP A 261 7.11 -26.41 5.65
N GLY A 262 6.75 -25.27 5.06
CA GLY A 262 7.10 -24.88 3.70
C GLY A 262 6.24 -25.53 2.62
N SER A 263 5.20 -26.30 2.98
CA SER A 263 4.24 -26.86 2.03
C SER A 263 3.40 -25.78 1.32
N GLY A 264 3.35 -24.58 1.89
CA GLY A 264 2.61 -23.44 1.36
C GLY A 264 1.11 -23.55 1.64
N ARG A 265 0.47 -22.39 1.71
CA ARG A 265 -0.97 -22.25 1.88
C ARG A 265 -1.63 -22.24 0.51
N TYR A 266 -2.74 -22.96 0.36
CA TYR A 266 -3.54 -22.99 -0.86
C TYR A 266 -4.78 -22.14 -0.66
N ASP A 267 -5.00 -21.17 -1.54
CA ASP A 267 -6.19 -20.33 -1.57
C ASP A 267 -6.76 -20.30 -3.00
N LYS A 268 -8.09 -20.36 -3.12
CA LYS A 268 -8.77 -20.30 -4.42
C LYS A 268 -8.49 -18.98 -5.12
N TYR A 269 -8.43 -18.99 -6.45
CA TYR A 269 -8.22 -17.76 -7.24
C TYR A 269 -9.25 -16.67 -6.90
N GLU A 270 -10.51 -17.04 -6.70
CA GLU A 270 -11.59 -16.12 -6.37
C GLU A 270 -11.43 -15.55 -4.95
N GLU A 271 -10.99 -16.36 -3.99
CA GLU A 271 -10.74 -15.92 -2.61
C GLU A 271 -9.56 -14.95 -2.56
N LEU A 272 -8.46 -15.29 -3.24
CA LEU A 272 -7.33 -14.38 -3.37
C LEU A 272 -7.75 -13.08 -4.05
N ALA A 273 -8.44 -13.14 -5.20
CA ALA A 273 -8.86 -11.96 -5.94
C ALA A 273 -9.80 -11.06 -5.12
N TYR A 274 -10.72 -11.64 -4.34
CA TYR A 274 -11.60 -10.90 -3.44
C TYR A 274 -10.81 -10.08 -2.41
N TYR A 275 -9.88 -10.71 -1.70
CA TYR A 275 -9.10 -10.03 -0.67
C TYR A 275 -8.00 -9.12 -1.23
N TRP A 276 -7.41 -9.47 -2.37
CA TRP A 276 -6.39 -8.68 -3.06
C TRP A 276 -6.99 -7.40 -3.64
N GLY A 277 -8.25 -7.47 -4.11
CA GLY A 277 -9.01 -6.30 -4.54
C GLY A 277 -9.23 -5.28 -3.44
N GLN A 278 -9.19 -5.65 -2.16
CA GLN A 278 -9.30 -4.70 -1.04
C GLN A 278 -8.06 -3.79 -0.87
N PHE A 279 -6.98 -4.10 -1.60
CA PHE A 279 -5.72 -3.38 -1.65
C PHE A 279 -5.35 -3.00 -3.09
N ASN A 280 -6.35 -2.68 -3.91
CA ASN A 280 -6.18 -2.23 -5.30
C ASN A 280 -5.32 -3.15 -6.17
N TYR A 281 -5.32 -4.46 -5.89
CA TYR A 281 -4.49 -5.44 -6.57
C TYR A 281 -2.99 -5.08 -6.55
N ASN A 282 -2.54 -4.52 -5.44
CA ASN A 282 -1.15 -4.14 -5.23
C ASN A 282 -0.24 -5.36 -5.13
N PHE A 283 0.89 -5.32 -5.81
CA PHE A 283 1.90 -6.37 -5.72
C PHE A 283 3.30 -5.78 -5.77
N PHE A 284 4.25 -6.60 -5.33
CA PHE A 284 5.64 -6.23 -5.20
C PHE A 284 6.54 -7.38 -5.66
N LEU A 285 7.59 -7.02 -6.38
CA LEU A 285 8.60 -7.94 -6.90
C LEU A 285 9.97 -7.53 -6.37
N VAL A 286 10.79 -8.53 -6.08
CA VAL A 286 12.24 -8.40 -5.89
C VAL A 286 12.91 -9.24 -6.97
N TYR A 287 13.95 -8.71 -7.59
CA TYR A 287 14.68 -9.45 -8.62
C TYR A 287 16.14 -8.95 -8.71
N PRO A 288 17.08 -9.81 -9.17
CA PRO A 288 18.45 -9.38 -9.44
C PRO A 288 18.48 -8.33 -10.56
N PRO A 289 19.39 -7.33 -10.52
CA PRO A 289 19.47 -6.30 -11.56
C PRO A 289 19.61 -6.86 -12.99
N GLU A 290 20.30 -7.99 -13.17
CA GLU A 290 20.45 -8.66 -14.45
C GLU A 290 19.14 -9.26 -15.03
N LYS A 291 18.07 -9.31 -14.22
CA LYS A 291 16.73 -9.77 -14.61
C LYS A 291 15.76 -8.64 -14.93
N GLU A 292 16.16 -7.38 -14.78
CA GLU A 292 15.28 -6.23 -14.92
C GLU A 292 14.61 -6.16 -16.30
N GLU A 293 15.35 -6.38 -17.39
CA GLU A 293 14.80 -6.38 -18.75
C GLU A 293 13.73 -7.47 -18.94
N GLU A 294 13.96 -8.66 -18.38
CA GLU A 294 13.02 -9.78 -18.46
C GLU A 294 11.74 -9.49 -17.65
N VAL A 295 11.89 -8.97 -16.44
CA VAL A 295 10.77 -8.57 -15.58
C VAL A 295 9.93 -7.49 -16.26
N TYR A 296 10.56 -6.45 -16.81
CA TYR A 296 9.86 -5.36 -17.49
C TYR A 296 9.15 -5.85 -18.76
N ALA A 297 9.72 -6.83 -19.48
CA ALA A 297 9.05 -7.45 -20.62
C ALA A 297 7.79 -8.24 -20.20
N ILE A 298 7.79 -8.91 -19.04
CA ILE A 298 6.62 -9.63 -18.52
C ILE A 298 5.54 -8.67 -18.02
N LEU A 299 5.95 -7.60 -17.32
CA LEU A 299 5.07 -6.55 -16.83
C LEU A 299 4.40 -5.81 -17.99
N GLY A 300 5.15 -5.55 -19.06
CA GLY A 300 4.68 -4.81 -20.23
C GLY A 300 4.50 -3.32 -19.99
N PRO A 301 4.23 -2.53 -21.04
CA PRO A 301 4.09 -1.08 -20.95
C PRO A 301 2.89 -0.66 -20.08
N GLU A 302 1.84 -1.47 -20.03
CA GLU A 302 0.63 -1.18 -19.23
C GLU A 302 0.91 -1.13 -17.72
N MET A 303 1.98 -1.77 -17.27
CA MET A 303 2.39 -1.83 -15.87
C MET A 303 3.66 -1.01 -15.60
N THR A 304 4.59 -0.96 -16.57
CA THR A 304 5.86 -0.22 -16.41
C THR A 304 5.72 1.28 -16.64
N ASP A 305 4.77 1.72 -17.48
CA ASP A 305 4.39 3.13 -17.52
C ASP A 305 3.49 3.45 -16.33
N THR A 306 4.03 4.20 -15.37
CA THR A 306 3.36 4.44 -14.08
C THR A 306 2.01 5.14 -14.27
N GLN A 307 1.87 6.02 -15.26
CA GLN A 307 0.62 6.75 -15.50
C GLN A 307 -0.45 5.81 -16.07
N THR A 308 -0.09 5.01 -17.06
CA THR A 308 -0.94 3.96 -17.65
C THR A 308 -1.36 2.94 -16.59
N MET A 309 -0.45 2.50 -15.72
CA MET A 309 -0.77 1.58 -14.63
C MET A 309 -1.87 2.12 -13.72
N TRP A 310 -1.77 3.38 -13.27
CA TRP A 310 -2.79 3.98 -12.41
C TRP A 310 -4.10 4.29 -13.15
N GLN A 311 -4.06 4.58 -14.46
CA GLN A 311 -5.27 4.68 -15.28
C GLN A 311 -5.99 3.33 -15.38
N ASN A 312 -5.25 2.25 -15.62
CA ASN A 312 -5.80 0.90 -15.69
C ASN A 312 -6.36 0.44 -14.33
N ALA A 313 -5.67 0.75 -13.23
CA ALA A 313 -6.18 0.50 -11.88
C ALA A 313 -7.47 1.28 -11.60
N ALA A 314 -7.56 2.55 -12.02
CA ALA A 314 -8.78 3.34 -11.92
C ALA A 314 -9.92 2.75 -12.76
N ALA A 315 -9.65 2.34 -14.01
CA ALA A 315 -10.64 1.73 -14.89
C ALA A 315 -11.14 0.38 -14.34
N LYS A 316 -10.26 -0.43 -13.75
CA LYS A 316 -10.62 -1.67 -13.07
C LYS A 316 -11.55 -1.42 -11.88
N ALA A 317 -11.21 -0.49 -11.01
CA ALA A 317 -12.05 -0.10 -9.89
C ALA A 317 -13.42 0.44 -10.35
N GLN A 318 -13.46 1.22 -11.44
CA GLN A 318 -14.70 1.70 -12.05
C GLN A 318 -15.58 0.55 -12.55
N ALA A 319 -15.00 -0.45 -13.22
CA ALA A 319 -15.72 -1.64 -13.67
C ALA A 319 -16.28 -2.47 -12.49
N GLU A 320 -15.55 -2.56 -11.39
CA GLU A 320 -16.02 -3.22 -10.16
C GLU A 320 -17.18 -2.46 -9.51
N ILE A 321 -17.16 -1.12 -9.52
CA ILE A 321 -18.27 -0.27 -9.07
C ILE A 321 -19.50 -0.44 -9.97
N GLU A 322 -19.31 -0.52 -11.29
CA GLU A 322 -20.42 -0.76 -12.23
C GLU A 322 -21.08 -2.13 -12.01
N ALA A 323 -20.29 -3.14 -11.64
CA ALA A 323 -20.77 -4.47 -11.30
C ALA A 323 -21.43 -4.54 -9.91
N ASP A 324 -20.87 -3.83 -8.93
CA ASP A 324 -21.38 -3.74 -7.56
C ASP A 324 -21.17 -2.30 -6.99
N PRO A 325 -22.18 -1.43 -7.12
CA PRO A 325 -22.10 -0.04 -6.64
C PRO A 325 -21.95 0.11 -5.12
N GLU A 326 -22.18 -0.97 -4.36
CA GLU A 326 -22.05 -1.00 -2.89
C GLU A 326 -20.69 -1.54 -2.44
N ASN A 327 -19.79 -1.86 -3.38
CA ASN A 327 -18.42 -2.27 -3.07
C ASN A 327 -17.58 -1.08 -2.57
N ALA A 328 -17.55 -0.89 -1.25
CA ALA A 328 -16.79 0.18 -0.61
C ALA A 328 -15.29 0.16 -0.94
N PHE A 329 -14.69 -1.03 -1.14
CA PHE A 329 -13.28 -1.15 -1.49
C PHE A 329 -13.00 -0.70 -2.92
N ALA A 330 -13.90 -0.99 -3.88
CA ALA A 330 -13.74 -0.51 -5.25
C ALA A 330 -13.81 1.03 -5.32
N TRP A 331 -14.72 1.66 -4.57
CA TRP A 331 -14.72 3.12 -4.41
C TRP A 331 -13.42 3.65 -3.79
N PHE A 332 -12.89 2.96 -2.77
CA PHE A 332 -11.63 3.33 -2.14
C PHE A 332 -10.43 3.20 -3.11
N ASN A 333 -10.42 2.15 -3.94
CA ASN A 333 -9.41 1.91 -4.97
C ASN A 333 -9.46 2.96 -6.09
N LEU A 334 -10.66 3.35 -6.52
CA LEU A 334 -10.85 4.43 -7.48
C LEU A 334 -10.31 5.74 -6.91
N GLY A 335 -10.64 6.06 -5.65
CA GLY A 335 -10.10 7.22 -4.95
C GLY A 335 -8.58 7.22 -4.87
N THR A 336 -7.99 6.07 -4.55
CA THR A 336 -6.54 5.87 -4.49
C THR A 336 -5.89 6.11 -5.86
N SER A 337 -6.41 5.49 -6.91
CA SER A 337 -5.86 5.57 -8.27
C SER A 337 -5.97 6.98 -8.85
N LEU A 338 -7.11 7.64 -8.68
CA LEU A 338 -7.29 9.04 -9.08
C LEU A 338 -6.35 9.98 -8.31
N THR A 339 -6.19 9.79 -7.00
CA THR A 339 -5.25 10.60 -6.21
C THR A 339 -3.82 10.46 -6.71
N ARG A 340 -3.39 9.23 -7.06
CA ARG A 340 -2.07 8.97 -7.67
C ARG A 340 -1.92 9.68 -9.01
N LEU A 341 -2.94 9.63 -9.87
CA LEU A 341 -2.94 10.37 -11.14
C LEU A 341 -2.86 11.88 -10.91
N GLY A 342 -3.54 12.40 -9.88
CA GLY A 342 -3.42 13.81 -9.46
C GLY A 342 -2.00 14.16 -9.01
N GLU A 343 -1.32 13.30 -8.25
CA GLU A 343 0.08 13.51 -7.84
C GLU A 343 1.05 13.58 -9.02
N MET A 344 0.78 12.80 -10.07
CA MET A 344 1.62 12.74 -11.27
C MET A 344 1.36 13.89 -12.25
N THR A 345 0.08 14.26 -12.43
CA THR A 345 -0.34 15.27 -13.41
C THR A 345 -0.37 16.69 -12.84
N GLY A 346 -0.60 16.81 -11.52
CA GLY A 346 -0.88 18.09 -10.86
C GLY A 346 -2.30 18.62 -11.12
N GLU A 347 -3.16 17.89 -11.82
CA GLU A 347 -4.50 18.36 -12.18
C GLU A 347 -5.48 18.22 -11.01
N ALA A 348 -6.18 19.31 -10.71
CA ALA A 348 -7.10 19.39 -9.57
C ALA A 348 -8.30 18.44 -9.67
N GLU A 349 -8.74 18.13 -10.90
CA GLU A 349 -9.92 17.31 -11.16
C GLU A 349 -9.74 15.86 -10.65
N PHE A 350 -8.53 15.31 -10.76
CA PHE A 350 -8.21 13.99 -10.19
C PHE A 350 -8.39 13.97 -8.67
N TYR A 351 -7.97 15.01 -7.97
CA TYR A 351 -8.13 15.09 -6.52
C TYR A 351 -9.60 15.29 -6.11
N GLN A 352 -10.38 16.06 -6.88
CA GLN A 352 -11.82 16.22 -6.64
C GLN A 352 -12.58 14.92 -6.80
N ASN A 353 -12.36 14.21 -7.92
CA ASN A 353 -12.95 12.90 -8.17
C ASN A 353 -12.46 11.86 -7.16
N GLY A 354 -11.17 11.90 -6.80
CA GLY A 354 -10.59 11.03 -5.79
C GLY A 354 -11.22 11.21 -4.39
N ALA A 355 -11.38 12.47 -3.96
CA ALA A 355 -12.05 12.80 -2.70
C ALA A 355 -13.52 12.34 -2.69
N ALA A 356 -14.24 12.52 -3.79
CA ALA A 356 -15.63 12.06 -3.92
C ALA A 356 -15.73 10.52 -3.86
N ALA A 357 -14.81 9.79 -4.49
CA ALA A 357 -14.76 8.33 -4.41
C ALA A 357 -14.47 7.85 -2.98
N PHE A 358 -13.56 8.50 -2.26
CA PHE A 358 -13.30 8.19 -0.85
C PHE A 358 -14.51 8.49 0.04
N ASP A 359 -15.19 9.61 -0.16
CA ASP A 359 -16.43 9.94 0.57
C ASP A 359 -17.46 8.81 0.43
N GLN A 360 -17.67 8.32 -0.79
CA GLN A 360 -18.59 7.22 -1.05
C GLN A 360 -18.14 5.92 -0.37
N ALA A 361 -16.83 5.61 -0.40
CA ALA A 361 -16.29 4.45 0.29
C ALA A 361 -16.55 4.51 1.81
N PHE A 362 -16.37 5.68 2.44
CA PHE A 362 -16.66 5.86 3.87
C PHE A 362 -18.16 5.80 4.18
N VAL A 363 -19.03 6.29 3.29
CA VAL A 363 -20.49 6.19 3.44
C VAL A 363 -20.98 4.74 3.38
N LEU A 364 -20.45 3.95 2.44
CA LEU A 364 -20.76 2.52 2.32
C LEU A 364 -20.21 1.69 3.49
N GLY A 365 -19.15 2.18 4.12
CA GLY A 365 -18.54 1.58 5.30
C GLY A 365 -17.31 0.76 4.93
N LEU A 366 -16.19 1.13 5.54
CA LEU A 366 -14.93 0.41 5.45
C LEU A 366 -14.55 -0.16 6.82
N PRO A 367 -13.75 -1.23 6.87
CA PRO A 367 -13.10 -1.62 8.09
C PRO A 367 -12.36 -0.43 8.72
N PRO A 368 -12.55 -0.16 10.02
CA PRO A 368 -11.95 1.00 10.69
C PRO A 368 -10.42 1.07 10.61
N ARG A 369 -9.78 -0.07 10.37
CA ARG A 369 -8.32 -0.21 10.26
C ARG A 369 -7.78 0.03 8.86
N ILE A 370 -8.61 0.34 7.87
CA ILE A 370 -8.15 0.57 6.49
C ILE A 370 -7.02 1.61 6.44
N LEU A 371 -7.13 2.66 7.27
CA LEU A 371 -6.14 3.73 7.39
C LEU A 371 -4.87 3.35 8.18
N TRP A 372 -4.78 2.12 8.73
CA TRP A 372 -3.48 1.59 9.18
C TRP A 372 -2.58 1.25 8.01
N TYR A 373 -3.17 0.97 6.84
CA TYR A 373 -2.45 0.45 5.67
C TYR A 373 -2.50 1.40 4.47
N GLN A 374 -3.58 2.20 4.33
CA GLN A 374 -3.83 3.00 3.14
C GLN A 374 -4.16 4.46 3.49
N TYR A 375 -3.28 5.39 3.11
CA TYR A 375 -3.32 6.79 3.61
C TYR A 375 -3.75 7.84 2.57
N ARG A 376 -4.08 7.40 1.33
CA ARG A 376 -4.38 8.31 0.21
C ARG A 376 -5.60 9.23 0.42
N PRO A 377 -6.62 8.89 1.25
CA PRO A 377 -7.67 9.83 1.59
C PRO A 377 -7.13 11.16 2.14
N TYR A 378 -6.10 11.13 2.98
CA TYR A 378 -5.49 12.35 3.52
C TYR A 378 -4.93 13.26 2.41
N ILE A 379 -4.29 12.67 1.39
CA ILE A 379 -3.69 13.41 0.28
C ILE A 379 -4.79 14.05 -0.57
N ALA A 380 -5.83 13.29 -0.92
CA ALA A 380 -6.97 13.81 -1.68
C ALA A 380 -7.62 15.00 -0.97
N TYR A 381 -7.97 14.82 0.32
CA TYR A 381 -8.60 15.86 1.13
C TYR A 381 -7.72 17.08 1.33
N MET A 382 -6.40 16.90 1.52
CA MET A 382 -5.46 18.00 1.56
C MET A 382 -5.51 18.83 0.27
N LYS A 383 -5.50 18.16 -0.90
CA LYS A 383 -5.47 18.84 -2.19
C LYS A 383 -6.77 19.56 -2.55
N VAL A 384 -7.90 19.13 -1.97
CA VAL A 384 -9.19 19.81 -2.13
C VAL A 384 -9.56 20.73 -0.95
N GLY A 385 -8.63 21.00 -0.03
CA GLY A 385 -8.82 21.95 1.07
C GLY A 385 -9.66 21.45 2.25
N ARG A 386 -9.91 20.14 2.34
CA ARG A 386 -10.72 19.48 3.38
C ARG A 386 -9.88 19.08 4.60
N TYR A 387 -9.21 20.06 5.20
CA TYR A 387 -8.25 19.82 6.29
C TYR A 387 -8.91 19.31 7.58
N GLN A 388 -10.15 19.70 7.85
CA GLN A 388 -10.87 19.21 9.03
C GLN A 388 -11.17 17.70 8.91
N ASP A 389 -11.57 17.23 7.73
CA ASP A 389 -11.81 15.79 7.50
C ASP A 389 -10.53 14.97 7.70
N MET A 390 -9.36 15.52 7.33
CA MET A 390 -8.07 14.89 7.64
C MET A 390 -7.82 14.76 9.15
N ILE A 391 -8.11 15.83 9.91
CA ILE A 391 -7.93 15.83 11.36
C ILE A 391 -8.90 14.85 12.03
N ASP A 392 -10.16 14.84 11.61
CA ASP A 392 -11.19 13.97 12.18
C ASP A 392 -10.86 12.49 11.92
N LEU A 393 -10.42 12.14 10.70
CA LEU A 393 -9.95 10.79 10.39
C LEU A 393 -8.72 10.40 11.21
N ALA A 394 -7.75 11.32 11.33
CA ALA A 394 -6.54 11.07 12.10
C ALA A 394 -6.88 10.87 13.59
N ASP A 395 -7.71 11.74 14.18
CA ASP A 395 -8.09 11.65 15.58
C ASP A 395 -8.86 10.37 15.89
N ALA A 396 -9.84 10.00 15.05
CA ALA A 396 -10.56 8.74 15.18
C ALA A 396 -9.61 7.53 15.14
N LEU A 397 -8.60 7.54 14.28
CA LEU A 397 -7.62 6.46 14.19
C LEU A 397 -6.73 6.38 15.44
N LEU A 398 -6.25 7.54 15.90
CA LEU A 398 -5.36 7.70 17.07
C LEU A 398 -6.06 7.40 18.40
N GLU A 399 -7.39 7.32 18.45
CA GLU A 399 -8.10 6.83 19.63
C GLU A 399 -7.75 5.36 19.93
N SER A 400 -7.48 4.57 18.89
CA SER A 400 -7.20 3.14 18.98
C SER A 400 -5.74 2.82 19.35
N GLN A 401 -5.51 1.65 19.98
CA GLN A 401 -4.15 1.22 20.32
C GLN A 401 -3.27 1.04 19.07
N GLY A 402 -3.78 0.42 18.02
CA GLY A 402 -3.01 0.20 16.79
C GLY A 402 -2.72 1.50 16.05
N GLY A 403 -3.72 2.39 15.91
CA GLY A 403 -3.58 3.64 15.16
C GLY A 403 -2.55 4.61 15.74
N ARG A 404 -2.32 4.60 17.06
CA ARG A 404 -1.26 5.42 17.71
C ARG A 404 0.16 5.07 17.30
N ASN A 405 0.34 3.95 16.59
CA ASN A 405 1.64 3.49 16.13
C ASN A 405 1.84 3.69 14.62
N VAL A 406 0.94 4.38 13.92
CA VAL A 406 1.02 4.61 12.48
C VAL A 406 1.60 6.01 12.23
N GLU A 407 2.87 6.11 11.83
CA GLU A 407 3.57 7.37 11.63
C GLU A 407 2.93 8.27 10.56
N GLU A 408 2.37 7.70 9.49
CA GLU A 408 1.71 8.43 8.41
C GLU A 408 0.54 9.26 8.94
N THR A 409 -0.18 8.74 9.94
CA THR A 409 -1.32 9.44 10.54
C THR A 409 -0.88 10.75 11.17
N TYR A 410 0.28 10.75 11.85
CA TYR A 410 0.84 11.95 12.46
C TYR A 410 1.40 12.92 11.41
N LEU A 411 1.99 12.41 10.33
CA LEU A 411 2.43 13.25 9.20
C LEU A 411 1.25 14.01 8.59
N TYR A 412 0.18 13.30 8.23
CA TYR A 412 -0.97 13.92 7.57
C TYR A 412 -1.76 14.84 8.51
N LYS A 413 -1.88 14.49 9.80
CA LYS A 413 -2.42 15.41 10.81
C LYS A 413 -1.57 16.68 10.90
N GLY A 414 -0.23 16.54 10.90
CA GLY A 414 0.68 17.68 10.88
C GLY A 414 0.46 18.58 9.67
N HIS A 415 0.33 18.01 8.46
CA HIS A 415 0.03 18.79 7.25
C HIS A 415 -1.29 19.56 7.37
N ALA A 416 -2.36 18.91 7.84
CA ALA A 416 -3.64 19.57 8.04
C ALA A 416 -3.54 20.74 9.05
N LEU A 417 -2.82 20.55 10.16
CA LEU A 417 -2.61 21.59 11.17
C LEU A 417 -1.85 22.80 10.62
N VAL A 418 -0.76 22.59 9.85
CA VAL A 418 -0.05 23.69 9.17
C VAL A 418 -1.00 24.46 8.25
N LEU A 419 -1.80 23.75 7.45
CA LEU A 419 -2.71 24.35 6.48
C LEU A 419 -3.90 25.08 7.14
N GLN A 420 -4.21 24.76 8.40
CA GLN A 420 -5.15 25.51 9.24
C GLN A 420 -4.48 26.62 10.07
N GLY A 421 -3.16 26.78 10.00
CA GLY A 421 -2.40 27.81 10.73
C GLY A 421 -1.90 27.40 12.11
N ASP A 422 -2.07 26.15 12.54
CA ASP A 422 -1.51 25.61 13.77
C ASP A 422 -0.11 25.00 13.55
N GLY A 423 0.88 25.88 13.36
CA GLY A 423 2.28 25.50 13.26
C GLY A 423 2.82 24.74 14.50
N PRO A 424 2.55 25.20 15.74
CA PRO A 424 2.98 24.49 16.94
C PRO A 424 2.42 23.06 17.05
N GLY A 425 1.14 22.86 16.76
CA GLY A 425 0.52 21.54 16.71
C GLY A 425 1.15 20.63 15.65
N ALA A 426 1.44 21.18 14.47
CA ALA A 426 2.11 20.44 13.41
C ALA A 426 3.52 19.97 13.79
N VAL A 427 4.33 20.81 14.45
CA VAL A 427 5.65 20.42 14.95
C VAL A 427 5.54 19.22 15.90
N ILE A 428 4.57 19.24 16.82
CA ILE A 428 4.34 18.13 17.76
C ILE A 428 3.97 16.85 17.00
N ALA A 429 3.13 16.96 15.97
CA ALA A 429 2.72 15.83 15.15
C ALA A 429 3.90 15.22 14.37
N TYR A 430 4.69 16.04 13.66
CA TYR A 430 5.87 15.55 12.93
C TYR A 430 6.92 14.91 13.84
N GLN A 431 7.18 15.52 15.01
CA GLN A 431 8.06 14.92 16.01
C GLN A 431 7.51 13.60 16.55
N GLN A 432 6.19 13.43 16.64
CA GLN A 432 5.60 12.15 17.03
C GLN A 432 5.77 11.09 15.94
N ALA A 433 5.62 11.43 14.66
CA ALA A 433 5.91 10.52 13.55
C ALA A 433 7.38 10.04 13.63
N LEU A 434 8.33 10.96 13.81
CA LEU A 434 9.76 10.62 13.92
C LEU A 434 10.12 9.85 15.20
N ARG A 435 9.34 9.99 16.29
CA ARG A 435 9.50 9.15 17.49
C ARG A 435 9.07 7.70 17.25
N LEU A 436 8.11 7.48 16.35
CA LEU A 436 7.68 6.14 15.96
C LEU A 436 8.65 5.53 14.96
N ASN A 437 9.09 6.33 14.00
CA ASN A 437 10.03 5.90 12.97
C ASN A 437 11.02 7.02 12.65
N GLU A 438 12.25 6.90 13.18
CA GLU A 438 13.31 7.89 12.96
C GLU A 438 13.79 7.95 11.50
N ASN A 439 13.54 6.87 10.74
CA ASN A 439 13.86 6.79 9.31
C ASN A 439 12.74 7.33 8.42
N PHE A 440 11.63 7.82 8.99
CA PHE A 440 10.50 8.33 8.23
C PHE A 440 10.77 9.74 7.69
N TYR A 441 11.60 9.81 6.65
CA TYR A 441 12.06 11.06 6.04
C TYR A 441 10.96 12.04 5.62
N PRO A 442 9.73 11.63 5.21
CA PRO A 442 8.67 12.60 4.89
C PRO A 442 8.34 13.51 6.08
N ALA A 443 8.33 12.98 7.30
CA ALA A 443 8.10 13.77 8.51
C ALA A 443 9.28 14.71 8.82
N GLN A 444 10.51 14.27 8.56
CA GLN A 444 11.70 15.12 8.73
C GLN A 444 11.70 16.29 7.76
N ILE A 445 11.37 16.05 6.47
CA ILE A 445 11.22 17.10 5.46
C ILE A 445 10.12 18.08 5.87
N ALA A 446 8.96 17.57 6.29
CA ALA A 446 7.84 18.40 6.72
C ALA A 446 8.21 19.29 7.92
N LEU A 447 8.87 18.71 8.94
CA LEU A 447 9.35 19.44 10.11
C LEU A 447 10.34 20.55 9.75
N ASN A 448 11.32 20.24 8.90
CA ASN A 448 12.33 21.21 8.46
C ASN A 448 11.71 22.38 7.69
N SER A 449 10.68 22.12 6.89
CA SER A 449 10.03 23.16 6.07
C SER A 449 9.33 24.24 6.90
N ILE A 450 8.86 23.94 8.12
CA ILE A 450 8.17 24.89 8.99
C ILE A 450 9.02 25.43 10.15
N THR A 451 10.15 24.79 10.44
CA THR A 451 11.10 25.23 11.49
C THR A 451 12.30 26.00 10.93
N GLY A 452 12.41 26.11 9.60
CA GLY A 452 13.49 26.83 8.92
C GLY A 452 14.80 26.08 8.96
N GLY A 453 14.79 24.79 8.62
CA GLY A 453 15.93 23.87 8.74
C GLY A 453 17.27 24.47 8.28
N ASN A 454 18.29 24.32 9.13
CA ASN A 454 19.70 24.60 8.80
C ASN A 454 20.29 23.54 7.89
#